data_AF-C4XSM0-F1
#
_entry.id   AF-C4XSM0-F1
#
_cell.length_a   1.000
_cell.length_b   1.000
_cell.length_c   1.000
_cell.angle_alpha   90.00
_cell.angle_beta   90.00
_cell.angle_gamma   90.00
#
_symmetry.space_group_name_H-M   'P 1'
#
loop_
_entity.id
_entity.type
_entity.pdbx_description
1 polymer ?
#
loop_
_entity_poly.entity_id
_entity_poly.type
_entity_poly.pdbx_seq_one_letter_code
_entity_poly.pdbx_strand_id
1 'polypeptide(L)'
;MILHRIKPIAASLALLTVLAAPALAHRVNVFAYVEGNDVVVECSYSRSERVRFGEIEVFDAASGAALLSGKTDEKGGFRFPVPPAVRAAKADLRIVLKAGEGHQNATEVKAAEYLSAALADVPMTSAAPVATPAPSAPSSPPAGPVAAAGPVAVVSAQTQTGGQGAAVPALDAAALERIVEAAVEKKIAPLRSLLAGEKEKGPGLTEIIGGLGWLVGLAGIAAYFAAKGKKPRP
;
A
#
# COMPACT_ATOMS: atom_id res chain seq x y z
N MET A 1 3.07 -31.19 -57.07
CA MET A 1 2.45 -29.84 -56.90
C MET A 1 2.26 -29.39 -55.44
N ILE A 2 2.26 -30.29 -54.45
CA ILE A 2 1.96 -29.97 -53.03
C ILE A 2 3.06 -29.12 -52.36
N LEU A 3 4.35 -29.33 -52.67
CA LEU A 3 5.48 -28.61 -52.06
C LEU A 3 5.53 -27.10 -52.34
N HIS A 4 4.90 -26.63 -53.43
CA HIS A 4 4.87 -25.20 -53.76
C HIS A 4 3.81 -24.43 -52.98
N ARG A 5 2.81 -25.13 -52.41
CA ARG A 5 1.73 -24.54 -51.61
C ARG A 5 2.09 -24.38 -50.13
N ILE A 6 3.08 -25.14 -49.64
CA ILE A 6 3.50 -25.13 -48.23
C ILE A 6 4.38 -23.91 -47.89
N LYS A 7 5.20 -23.43 -48.83
CA LYS A 7 6.09 -22.28 -48.64
C LYS A 7 5.35 -20.96 -48.33
N PRO A 8 4.29 -20.56 -49.07
CA PRO A 8 3.55 -19.34 -48.73
C PRO A 8 2.80 -19.50 -47.40
N ILE A 9 2.31 -20.69 -47.06
CA ILE A 9 1.65 -20.96 -45.77
C ILE A 9 2.63 -20.80 -44.61
N ALA A 10 3.85 -21.36 -44.73
CA ALA A 10 4.89 -21.20 -43.70
C ALA A 10 5.35 -19.74 -43.56
N ALA A 11 5.47 -19.01 -44.68
CA ALA A 11 5.81 -17.58 -44.66
C ALA A 11 4.69 -16.72 -44.06
N SER A 12 3.42 -17.00 -44.38
CA SER A 12 2.27 -16.32 -43.81
C SER A 12 2.10 -16.62 -42.32
N LEU A 13 2.37 -17.86 -41.88
CA LEU A 13 2.32 -18.24 -40.47
C LEU A 13 3.45 -17.56 -39.68
N ALA A 14 4.67 -17.52 -40.23
CA ALA A 14 5.79 -16.79 -39.64
C ALA A 14 5.52 -15.28 -39.57
N LEU A 15 4.91 -14.69 -40.60
CA LEU A 15 4.50 -13.28 -40.60
C LEU A 15 3.40 -13.00 -39.56
N LEU A 16 2.43 -13.91 -39.40
CA LEU A 16 1.38 -13.78 -38.38
C LEU A 16 1.94 -13.84 -36.96
N THR A 17 2.96 -14.68 -36.71
CA THR A 17 3.64 -14.73 -35.41
C THR A 17 4.48 -13.48 -35.12
N VAL A 18 4.99 -12.80 -36.15
CA VAL A 18 5.74 -11.54 -36.00
C VAL A 18 4.80 -10.35 -35.77
N LEU A 19 3.56 -10.42 -36.25
CA LEU A 19 2.51 -9.41 -36.01
C LEU A 19 1.78 -9.57 -34.67
N ALA A 20 2.13 -10.58 -33.86
CA ALA A 20 1.64 -10.72 -32.50
C ALA A 20 2.27 -9.63 -31.62
N ALA A 21 1.74 -8.41 -31.71
CA ALA A 21 2.10 -7.33 -30.80
C ALA A 21 1.75 -7.75 -29.37
N PRO A 22 2.64 -7.48 -28.39
CA PRO A 22 2.28 -7.69 -26.99
C PRO A 22 1.06 -6.82 -26.69
N ALA A 23 0.00 -7.43 -26.18
CA ALA A 23 -1.12 -6.69 -25.63
C ALA A 23 -0.58 -5.86 -24.46
N LEU A 24 -0.62 -4.54 -24.61
CA LEU A 24 -0.19 -3.58 -23.60
C LEU A 24 -1.27 -3.58 -22.50
N ALA A 25 -1.28 -4.64 -21.70
CA ALA A 25 -2.25 -4.80 -20.64
C ALA A 25 -1.97 -3.73 -19.57
N HIS A 26 -2.97 -2.87 -19.33
CA HIS A 26 -2.95 -1.87 -18.29
C HIS A 26 -2.67 -2.56 -16.95
N ARG A 27 -1.48 -2.32 -16.41
CA ARG A 27 -1.04 -2.93 -15.15
C ARG A 27 -1.68 -2.18 -13.99
N VAL A 28 -2.37 -2.89 -13.10
CA VAL A 28 -2.79 -2.33 -11.82
C VAL A 28 -1.72 -2.59 -10.77
N ASN A 29 -1.49 -1.64 -9.87
CA ASN A 29 -0.52 -1.73 -8.79
C ASN A 29 -1.23 -1.94 -7.46
N VAL A 30 -0.66 -2.84 -6.65
CA VAL A 30 -1.02 -3.04 -5.25
C VAL A 30 0.26 -2.98 -4.44
N PHE A 31 0.31 -2.06 -3.49
CA PHE A 31 1.40 -1.90 -2.55
C PHE A 31 0.84 -2.16 -1.16
N ALA A 32 1.57 -2.88 -0.32
CA ALA A 32 1.16 -3.14 1.05
C ALA A 32 2.36 -3.04 1.97
N TYR A 33 2.13 -2.49 3.15
CA TYR A 33 3.13 -2.30 4.19
C TYR A 33 2.47 -2.34 5.55
N VAL A 34 3.27 -2.53 6.59
CA VAL A 34 2.79 -2.53 7.97
C VAL A 34 2.96 -1.15 8.61
N GLU A 35 1.90 -0.67 9.26
CA GLU A 35 1.90 0.56 10.05
C GLU A 35 1.31 0.23 11.44
N GLY A 36 2.15 0.28 12.46
CA GLY A 36 1.79 -0.16 13.82
C GLY A 36 1.29 -1.61 13.81
N ASN A 37 0.02 -1.80 14.17
CA ASN A 37 -0.63 -3.11 14.24
C ASN A 37 -1.41 -3.50 12.96
N ASP A 38 -1.49 -2.60 11.99
CA ASP A 38 -2.33 -2.75 10.80
C ASP A 38 -1.50 -2.93 9.54
N VAL A 39 -2.06 -3.63 8.57
CA VAL A 39 -1.57 -3.64 7.20
C VAL A 39 -2.33 -2.58 6.42
N VAL A 40 -1.56 -1.69 5.80
CA VAL A 40 -2.08 -0.65 4.91
C VAL A 40 -1.79 -1.08 3.47
N VAL A 41 -2.83 -1.05 2.66
CA VAL A 41 -2.80 -1.41 1.25
C VAL A 41 -3.16 -0.19 0.42
N GLU A 42 -2.34 0.13 -0.57
CA GLU A 42 -2.56 1.21 -1.53
C GLU A 42 -2.62 0.66 -2.95
N CYS A 43 -3.68 1.02 -3.67
CA CYS A 43 -3.98 0.48 -4.99
C CYS A 43 -4.11 1.61 -6.03
N SER A 44 -3.44 1.46 -7.17
CA SER A 44 -3.44 2.47 -8.23
C SER A 44 -3.26 1.86 -9.62
N TYR A 45 -3.86 2.46 -10.65
CA TYR A 45 -3.60 2.11 -12.05
C TYR A 45 -2.31 2.78 -12.55
N SER A 46 -2.05 4.00 -12.06
CA SER A 46 -0.87 4.78 -12.39
C SER A 46 -0.44 5.60 -11.18
N ARG A 47 0.54 6.50 -11.34
CA ARG A 47 1.03 7.36 -10.25
C ARG A 47 -0.04 8.30 -9.68
N SER A 48 -1.00 8.72 -10.51
CA SER A 48 -2.07 9.66 -10.14
C SER A 48 -3.46 9.03 -10.09
N GLU A 49 -3.68 7.91 -10.78
CA GLU A 49 -4.99 7.27 -10.87
C GLU A 49 -5.15 6.13 -9.86
N ARG A 50 -6.14 6.28 -8.96
CA ARG A 50 -6.38 5.35 -7.85
C ARG A 50 -7.45 4.33 -8.19
N VAL A 51 -7.30 3.12 -7.67
CA VAL A 51 -8.30 2.06 -7.83
C VAL A 51 -9.36 2.24 -6.75
N ARG A 52 -10.52 2.77 -7.12
CA ARG A 52 -11.64 3.02 -6.18
C ARG A 52 -12.58 1.83 -6.16
N PHE A 53 -13.02 1.42 -4.98
CA PHE A 53 -13.98 0.31 -4.80
C PHE A 53 -13.52 -1.02 -5.44
N GLY A 54 -12.21 -1.20 -5.60
CA GLY A 54 -11.61 -2.44 -6.06
C GLY A 54 -11.67 -3.49 -4.95
N GLU A 55 -11.90 -4.74 -5.32
CA GLU A 55 -12.03 -5.84 -4.35
C GLU A 55 -10.65 -6.30 -3.89
N ILE A 56 -10.48 -6.40 -2.58
CA ILE A 56 -9.26 -6.87 -1.92
C ILE A 56 -9.55 -8.19 -1.25
N GLU A 57 -8.73 -9.19 -1.51
CA GLU A 57 -8.76 -10.48 -0.83
C GLU A 57 -7.40 -10.72 -0.19
N VAL A 58 -7.39 -11.12 1.08
CA VAL A 58 -6.18 -11.46 1.82
C VAL A 58 -6.18 -12.94 2.12
N PHE A 59 -5.07 -13.58 1.81
CA PHE A 59 -4.84 -15.00 2.00
C PHE A 59 -3.63 -15.22 2.88
N ASP A 60 -3.63 -16.35 3.58
CA ASP A 60 -2.41 -16.93 4.11
C ASP A 60 -1.56 -17.44 2.94
N ALA A 61 -0.33 -16.96 2.80
CA ALA A 61 0.49 -17.26 1.62
C ALA A 61 0.98 -18.72 1.58
N ALA A 62 1.05 -19.40 2.72
CA ALA A 62 1.51 -20.78 2.81
C ALA A 62 0.41 -21.79 2.49
N SER A 63 -0.79 -21.57 3.05
CA SER A 63 -1.94 -22.46 2.91
C SER A 63 -2.90 -22.06 1.79
N GLY A 64 -2.86 -20.80 1.33
CA GLY A 64 -3.83 -20.24 0.40
C GLY A 64 -5.21 -20.01 1.02
N ALA A 65 -5.36 -20.14 2.34
CA ALA A 65 -6.63 -19.94 3.02
C ALA A 65 -7.06 -18.47 2.97
N ALA A 66 -8.30 -18.19 2.57
CA ALA A 66 -8.86 -16.85 2.60
C ALA A 66 -9.06 -16.39 4.04
N LEU A 67 -8.50 -15.23 4.37
CA LEU A 67 -8.52 -14.67 5.72
C LEU A 67 -9.56 -13.56 5.85
N LEU A 68 -9.58 -12.64 4.89
CA LEU A 68 -10.53 -11.53 4.84
C LEU A 68 -10.71 -11.04 3.40
N SER A 69 -11.83 -10.35 3.18
CA SER A 69 -12.13 -9.64 1.94
C SER A 69 -12.66 -8.24 2.27
N GLY A 70 -12.43 -7.30 1.36
CA GLY A 70 -12.85 -5.91 1.50
C GLY A 70 -12.83 -5.17 0.18
N LYS A 71 -13.03 -3.85 0.24
CA LYS A 71 -12.92 -2.96 -0.93
C LYS A 71 -12.06 -1.76 -0.61
N THR A 72 -11.35 -1.25 -1.61
CA THR A 72 -10.61 0.00 -1.51
C THR A 72 -11.56 1.21 -1.41
N ASP A 73 -11.09 2.26 -0.73
CA ASP A 73 -11.81 3.52 -0.58
C ASP A 73 -11.65 4.44 -1.81
N GLU A 74 -12.15 5.68 -1.71
CA GLU A 74 -12.05 6.68 -2.79
C GLU A 74 -10.62 7.12 -3.13
N LYS A 75 -9.67 6.90 -2.20
CA LYS A 75 -8.25 7.19 -2.36
C LYS A 75 -7.47 5.96 -2.83
N GLY A 76 -8.13 4.81 -2.99
CA GLY A 76 -7.52 3.54 -3.35
C GLY A 76 -6.81 2.85 -2.18
N GLY A 77 -7.10 3.26 -0.95
CA GLY A 77 -6.57 2.68 0.27
C GLY A 77 -7.48 1.57 0.82
N PHE A 78 -6.88 0.61 1.50
CA PHE A 78 -7.58 -0.36 2.35
C PHE A 78 -6.70 -0.70 3.55
N ARG A 79 -7.25 -0.69 4.75
CA ARG A 79 -6.52 -0.92 6.01
C ARG A 79 -7.21 -1.99 6.83
N PHE A 80 -6.44 -2.92 7.38
CA PHE A 80 -6.97 -3.97 8.24
C PHE A 80 -5.96 -4.40 9.30
N PRO A 81 -6.41 -4.79 10.51
CA PRO A 81 -5.52 -5.32 11.54
C PRO A 81 -5.01 -6.70 11.15
N VAL A 82 -3.73 -7.00 11.44
CA VAL A 82 -3.16 -8.33 11.14
C VAL A 82 -3.90 -9.40 11.94
N PRO A 83 -4.56 -10.38 11.28
CA PRO A 83 -5.35 -11.40 11.96
C PRO A 83 -4.53 -12.19 12.99
N PRO A 84 -5.04 -12.41 14.21
CA PRO A 84 -4.30 -13.11 15.27
C PRO A 84 -3.84 -14.52 14.87
N ALA A 85 -4.64 -15.23 14.07
CA ALA A 85 -4.32 -16.57 13.60
C ALA A 85 -3.03 -16.62 12.76
N VAL A 86 -2.87 -15.67 11.84
CA VAL A 86 -1.68 -15.56 10.98
C VAL A 86 -0.47 -15.12 11.80
N ARG A 87 -0.69 -14.19 12.75
CA ARG A 87 0.35 -13.71 13.65
C ARG A 87 0.92 -14.82 14.53
N ALA A 88 0.05 -15.66 15.08
CA ALA A 88 0.46 -16.83 15.86
C ALA A 88 1.21 -17.86 14.98
N ALA A 89 0.75 -18.05 13.75
CA ALA A 89 1.39 -18.94 12.78
C ALA A 89 2.69 -18.38 12.16
N LYS A 90 2.97 -17.08 12.35
CA LYS A 90 4.07 -16.36 11.69
C LYS A 90 4.07 -16.53 10.17
N ALA A 91 2.87 -16.54 9.58
CA ALA A 91 2.70 -16.82 8.15
C ALA A 91 2.70 -15.54 7.30
N ASP A 92 3.25 -15.62 6.09
CA ASP A 92 3.22 -14.50 5.17
C ASP A 92 1.77 -14.22 4.70
N LEU A 93 1.45 -12.96 4.44
CA LEU A 93 0.16 -12.54 3.91
C LEU A 93 0.26 -12.31 2.41
N ARG A 94 -0.65 -12.89 1.64
CA ARG A 94 -0.81 -12.60 0.21
C ARG A 94 -2.05 -11.75 0.02
N ILE A 95 -1.87 -10.53 -0.49
CA ILE A 95 -2.94 -9.59 -0.76
C ILE A 95 -3.17 -9.52 -2.27
N VAL A 96 -4.41 -9.77 -2.68
CA VAL A 96 -4.84 -9.79 -4.08
C VAL A 96 -5.84 -8.67 -4.31
N LEU A 97 -5.55 -7.80 -5.26
CA LEU A 97 -6.45 -6.76 -5.73
C LEU A 97 -7.12 -7.20 -7.03
N LYS A 98 -8.46 -7.16 -7.07
CA LYS A 98 -9.29 -7.29 -8.26
C LYS A 98 -9.96 -5.94 -8.55
N ALA A 99 -9.40 -5.20 -9.50
CA ALA A 99 -9.84 -3.84 -9.84
C ALA A 99 -11.00 -3.81 -10.84
N GLY A 100 -11.48 -4.97 -11.32
CA GLY A 100 -12.55 -5.11 -12.30
C GLY A 100 -12.02 -5.34 -13.73
N GLU A 101 -12.89 -5.78 -14.64
CA GLU A 101 -12.58 -5.97 -16.08
C GLU A 101 -11.32 -6.83 -16.37
N GLY A 102 -10.95 -7.74 -15.46
CA GLY A 102 -9.74 -8.56 -15.58
C GLY A 102 -8.45 -7.90 -15.08
N HIS A 103 -8.50 -6.69 -14.53
CA HIS A 103 -7.38 -6.04 -13.88
C HIS A 103 -7.16 -6.63 -12.49
N GLN A 104 -6.06 -7.36 -12.34
CA GLN A 104 -5.69 -7.99 -11.07
C GLN A 104 -4.18 -7.87 -10.83
N ASN A 105 -3.79 -7.70 -9.57
CA ASN A 105 -2.40 -7.83 -9.13
C ASN A 105 -2.34 -8.34 -7.69
N ALA A 106 -1.16 -8.81 -7.26
CA ALA A 106 -0.94 -9.32 -5.91
C ALA A 106 0.38 -8.83 -5.33
N THR A 107 0.42 -8.69 -4.01
CA THR A 107 1.64 -8.42 -3.24
C THR A 107 1.68 -9.32 -2.01
N GLU A 108 2.88 -9.51 -1.48
CA GLU A 108 3.10 -10.25 -0.23
C GLU A 108 3.62 -9.31 0.85
N VAL A 109 3.12 -9.49 2.08
CA VAL A 109 3.66 -8.88 3.29
C VAL A 109 4.26 -9.99 4.13
N LYS A 110 5.56 -9.88 4.45
CA LYS A 110 6.29 -10.91 5.17
C LYS A 110 5.97 -10.90 6.65
N ALA A 111 5.95 -12.07 7.27
CA ALA A 111 5.69 -12.21 8.71
C ALA A 111 6.65 -11.39 9.57
N ALA A 112 7.92 -11.34 9.18
CA ALA A 112 8.93 -10.55 9.88
C ALA A 112 8.57 -9.05 9.95
N GLU A 113 7.87 -8.50 8.96
CA GLU A 113 7.55 -7.07 8.89
C GLU A 113 6.51 -6.70 9.96
N TYR A 114 5.41 -7.45 10.05
CA TYR A 114 4.36 -7.14 11.03
C TYR A 114 4.67 -7.66 12.44
N LEU A 115 5.49 -8.70 12.58
CA LEU A 115 5.96 -9.15 13.90
C LEU A 115 6.96 -8.15 14.50
N SER A 116 7.81 -7.53 13.67
CA SER A 116 8.75 -6.51 14.13
C SER A 116 8.04 -5.21 14.52
N ALA A 117 7.03 -4.79 13.76
CA ALA A 117 6.22 -3.61 14.08
C ALA A 117 5.48 -3.77 15.42
N ALA A 118 4.94 -4.97 15.71
CA ALA A 118 4.31 -5.27 17.00
C ALA A 118 5.27 -5.22 18.20
N LEU A 119 6.57 -5.40 17.99
CA LEU A 119 7.60 -5.30 19.03
C LEU A 119 8.10 -3.87 19.24
N ALA A 120 7.83 -2.95 18.31
CA ALA A 120 8.11 -1.54 18.48
C ALA A 120 7.03 -0.84 19.32
N ASP A 121 5.80 -1.39 19.31
CA ASP A 121 4.62 -0.83 19.97
C ASP A 121 4.29 -1.57 21.29
N VAL A 122 5.31 -2.01 22.05
CA VAL A 122 5.08 -2.58 23.39
C VAL A 122 4.96 -1.42 24.39
N PRO A 123 3.75 -1.05 24.86
CA PRO A 123 3.65 -0.17 26.00
C PRO A 123 4.27 -0.87 27.22
N MET A 124 5.27 -0.25 27.83
CA MET A 124 5.69 -0.64 29.18
C MET A 124 4.48 -0.44 30.11
N THR A 125 3.78 -1.52 30.41
CA THR A 125 2.76 -1.53 31.45
C THR A 125 3.45 -1.50 32.82
N SER A 126 3.28 -0.39 33.55
CA SER A 126 3.52 -0.23 34.98
C SER A 126 2.91 1.13 35.35
N ALA A 127 1.97 1.32 36.27
CA ALA A 127 1.47 0.50 37.35
C ALA A 127 0.00 0.87 37.68
N ALA A 128 -0.62 0.03 38.51
CA ALA A 128 -2.01 -0.02 38.94
C ALA A 128 -2.64 1.31 39.42
N PRO A 129 -3.99 1.44 39.35
CA PRO A 129 -4.70 2.58 39.91
C PRO A 129 -4.85 2.38 41.43
N VAL A 130 -4.23 3.25 42.22
CA VAL A 130 -4.56 3.37 43.65
C VAL A 130 -5.77 4.28 43.75
N ALA A 131 -6.90 3.68 44.13
CA ALA A 131 -8.15 4.35 44.38
C ALA A 131 -8.03 5.38 45.52
N THR A 132 -8.46 6.61 45.25
CA THR A 132 -8.69 7.65 46.25
C THR A 132 -10.00 7.37 46.99
N PRO A 133 -10.05 7.30 48.33
CA PRO A 133 -11.30 7.30 49.07
C PRO A 133 -11.81 8.74 49.29
N ALA A 134 -13.05 9.00 48.90
CA ALA A 134 -13.84 10.13 49.39
C ALA A 134 -14.20 9.92 50.87
N PRO A 135 -14.40 10.99 51.66
CA PRO A 135 -15.78 11.29 52.05
C PRO A 135 -16.07 12.80 52.18
N SER A 136 -17.21 13.23 51.63
CA SER A 136 -17.78 14.56 51.88
C SER A 136 -19.28 14.47 52.16
N ALA A 137 -19.68 14.76 53.41
CA ALA A 137 -20.95 15.31 53.88
C ALA A 137 -20.91 15.33 55.44
N PRO A 138 -21.60 16.22 56.18
CA PRO A 138 -22.86 16.87 55.81
C PRO A 138 -22.95 18.39 56.10
N SER A 139 -23.90 19.06 55.45
CA SER A 139 -24.43 20.33 55.95
C SER A 139 -25.83 20.63 55.42
N SER A 140 -26.68 21.16 56.30
CA SER A 140 -27.99 21.80 56.08
C SER A 140 -28.32 22.61 57.36
N PRO A 141 -29.35 23.47 57.38
CA PRO A 141 -29.54 24.80 56.76
C PRO A 141 -29.74 25.86 57.91
N PRO A 142 -30.45 27.05 57.86
CA PRO A 142 -31.38 27.62 56.86
C PRO A 142 -31.37 29.17 56.64
N ALA A 143 -32.40 29.62 55.90
CA ALA A 143 -33.07 30.95 55.85
C ALA A 143 -32.70 31.93 54.71
N GLY A 144 -33.71 32.27 53.88
CA GLY A 144 -33.71 33.31 52.83
C GLY A 144 -34.08 34.71 53.37
N PRO A 145 -34.79 35.60 52.62
CA PRO A 145 -35.13 35.64 51.19
C PRO A 145 -34.83 37.03 50.53
N VAL A 146 -35.45 37.28 49.36
CA VAL A 146 -35.75 38.56 48.65
C VAL A 146 -34.87 39.08 47.48
N ALA A 147 -35.46 38.92 46.28
CA ALA A 147 -35.83 39.95 45.28
C ALA A 147 -34.81 40.70 44.39
N ALA A 148 -34.96 40.43 43.09
CA ALA A 148 -35.25 41.37 41.98
C ALA A 148 -34.14 42.18 41.26
N ALA A 149 -34.17 42.01 39.92
CA ALA A 149 -33.97 42.98 38.83
C ALA A 149 -32.57 43.58 38.54
N GLY A 150 -32.12 43.46 37.28
CA GLY A 150 -30.99 44.20 36.68
C GLY A 150 -31.35 45.65 36.32
N PRO A 151 -30.65 46.34 35.38
CA PRO A 151 -29.52 45.95 34.53
C PRO A 151 -28.38 47.03 34.43
N VAL A 152 -27.52 46.88 33.42
CA VAL A 152 -26.58 47.83 32.73
C VAL A 152 -25.20 48.22 33.32
N ALA A 153 -24.18 47.62 32.69
CA ALA A 153 -22.99 48.19 32.04
C ALA A 153 -22.21 49.36 32.70
N VAL A 154 -20.93 49.11 32.97
CA VAL A 154 -19.83 50.05 32.66
C VAL A 154 -18.53 49.30 32.34
N VAL A 155 -17.93 49.68 31.22
CA VAL A 155 -16.56 49.37 30.82
C VAL A 155 -15.59 49.96 31.86
N SER A 156 -14.61 49.16 32.26
CA SER A 156 -13.35 49.68 32.81
C SER A 156 -12.23 48.74 32.42
N ALA A 157 -11.34 49.27 31.59
CA ALA A 157 -10.04 48.70 31.28
C ALA A 157 -9.19 48.70 32.55
N GLN A 158 -8.67 47.52 32.92
CA GLN A 158 -7.51 47.41 33.79
C GLN A 158 -6.49 46.50 33.13
N THR A 159 -5.44 47.15 32.63
CA THR A 159 -4.13 46.58 32.38
C THR A 159 -3.68 45.82 33.63
N GLN A 160 -3.51 44.51 33.50
CA GLN A 160 -2.74 43.70 34.45
C GLN A 160 -1.60 43.02 33.68
N THR A 161 -0.48 43.74 33.64
CA THR A 161 0.86 43.16 33.59
C THR A 161 1.07 42.28 34.81
N GLY A 162 1.28 40.99 34.60
CA GLY A 162 1.60 40.04 35.67
C GLY A 162 2.14 38.73 35.10
N GLY A 163 3.47 38.66 34.98
CA GLY A 163 4.25 37.42 35.07
C GLY A 163 3.88 36.28 34.11
N GLN A 164 4.35 36.36 32.87
CA GLN A 164 4.63 35.17 32.08
C GLN A 164 5.78 34.39 32.74
N GLY A 165 5.45 33.53 33.70
CA GLY A 165 6.20 32.32 33.93
C GLY A 165 5.90 31.40 32.76
N ALA A 166 6.70 31.49 31.70
CA ALA A 166 6.69 30.50 30.63
C ALA A 166 7.09 29.15 31.25
N ALA A 167 6.08 28.39 31.69
CA ALA A 167 6.22 26.96 31.85
C ALA A 167 6.54 26.44 30.44
N VAL A 168 7.82 26.13 30.23
CA VAL A 168 8.27 25.34 29.09
C VAL A 168 7.29 24.17 28.99
N PRO A 169 6.57 23.99 27.87
CA PRO A 169 5.71 22.82 27.76
C PRO A 169 6.65 21.62 27.82
N ALA A 170 6.62 20.89 28.94
CA ALA A 170 7.27 19.61 29.01
C ALA A 170 6.69 18.80 27.85
N LEU A 171 7.54 18.44 26.89
CA LEU A 171 7.13 17.66 25.75
C LEU A 171 6.62 16.33 26.29
N ASP A 172 5.30 16.20 26.31
CA ASP A 172 4.59 14.95 26.50
C ASP A 172 5.21 13.91 25.56
N ALA A 173 5.64 12.77 26.09
CA ALA A 173 6.24 11.70 25.31
C ALA A 173 5.32 11.25 24.16
N ALA A 174 4.00 11.21 24.38
CA ALA A 174 3.00 10.89 23.37
C ALA A 174 2.78 12.03 22.34
N ALA A 175 3.08 13.28 22.70
CA ALA A 175 3.09 14.39 21.74
C ALA A 175 4.36 14.35 20.88
N LEU A 176 5.50 14.03 21.48
CA LEU A 176 6.77 13.88 20.75
C LEU A 176 6.69 12.70 19.77
N GLU A 177 6.14 11.57 20.20
CA GLU A 177 5.91 10.40 19.36
C GLU A 177 5.02 10.72 18.16
N ARG A 178 3.87 11.38 18.37
CA ARG A 178 2.99 11.82 17.27
C ARG A 178 3.67 12.79 16.31
N ILE A 179 4.51 13.69 16.80
CA ILE A 179 5.27 14.64 15.96
C ILE A 179 6.32 13.89 15.13
N VAL A 180 7.03 12.94 15.74
CA VAL A 180 8.05 12.13 15.07
C VAL A 180 7.41 11.26 14.00
N GLU A 181 6.32 10.55 14.32
CA GLU A 181 5.61 9.71 13.36
C GLU A 181 5.06 10.53 12.19
N ALA A 182 4.43 11.68 12.45
CA ALA A 182 3.97 12.57 11.39
C ALA A 182 5.14 13.10 10.51
N ALA A 183 6.30 13.37 11.10
CA ALA A 183 7.48 13.83 10.37
C ALA A 183 8.11 12.71 9.53
N VAL A 184 8.17 11.49 10.07
CA VAL A 184 8.69 10.29 9.41
C VAL A 184 7.77 9.90 8.25
N GLU A 185 6.46 9.83 8.46
CA GLU A 185 5.47 9.50 7.42
C GLU A 185 5.54 10.49 6.25
N LYS A 186 5.67 11.79 6.55
CA LYS A 186 5.86 12.84 5.54
C LYS A 186 7.12 12.64 4.68
N LYS A 187 8.14 11.94 5.20
CA LYS A 187 9.40 11.65 4.50
C LYS A 187 9.41 10.28 3.82
N ILE A 188 8.70 9.29 4.36
CA ILE A 188 8.62 7.95 3.80
C ILE A 188 7.60 7.89 2.65
N ALA A 189 6.49 8.64 2.72
CA ALA A 189 5.48 8.70 1.65
C ALA A 189 6.06 8.94 0.23
N PRO A 190 6.95 9.93 0.00
CA PRO A 190 7.56 10.10 -1.32
C PRO A 190 8.50 8.95 -1.71
N LEU A 191 9.16 8.29 -0.76
CA LEU A 191 10.02 7.13 -1.03
C LEU A 191 9.20 5.90 -1.42
N ARG A 192 8.05 5.66 -0.76
CA ARG A 192 7.08 4.61 -1.14
C ARG A 192 6.59 4.85 -2.58
N SER A 193 6.25 6.10 -2.92
CA SER A 193 5.86 6.48 -4.28
C SER A 193 6.95 6.23 -5.33
N LEU A 194 8.22 6.44 -4.98
CA LEU A 194 9.35 6.19 -5.87
C LEU A 194 9.59 4.68 -6.07
N LEU A 195 9.52 3.87 -5.01
CA LEU A 195 9.63 2.42 -5.09
C LEU A 195 8.50 1.79 -5.90
N ALA A 196 7.28 2.33 -5.77
CA ALA A 196 6.14 1.94 -6.61
C ALA A 196 6.41 2.25 -8.09
N GLY A 197 6.98 3.43 -8.39
CA GLY A 197 7.35 3.83 -9.76
C GLY A 197 8.53 3.07 -10.35
N GLU A 198 9.48 2.59 -9.54
CA GLU A 198 10.66 1.87 -10.05
C GLU A 198 10.32 0.44 -10.49
N LYS A 199 9.30 -0.18 -9.87
CA LYS A 199 8.71 -1.46 -10.33
C LYS A 199 8.01 -1.36 -11.70
N GLU A 200 7.87 -0.16 -12.28
CA GLU A 200 7.17 0.08 -13.56
C GLU A 200 8.05 -0.12 -14.81
N LYS A 201 9.37 -0.28 -14.67
CA LYS A 201 10.24 -0.49 -15.85
C LYS A 201 10.05 -1.89 -16.42
N GLY A 202 9.19 -2.00 -17.43
CA GLY A 202 9.09 -3.17 -18.30
C GLY A 202 10.38 -3.41 -19.10
N PRO A 203 10.44 -4.50 -19.89
CA PRO A 203 11.60 -4.78 -20.73
C PRO A 203 11.89 -3.58 -21.64
N GLY A 204 13.15 -3.13 -21.62
CA GLY A 204 13.59 -1.99 -22.40
C GLY A 204 13.54 -2.27 -23.90
N LEU A 205 13.52 -1.19 -24.69
CA LEU A 205 13.56 -1.29 -26.15
C LEU A 205 14.78 -2.10 -26.64
N THR A 206 15.90 -1.99 -25.93
CA THR A 206 17.14 -2.72 -26.23
C THR A 206 16.97 -4.23 -26.04
N GLU A 207 16.30 -4.67 -24.97
CA GLU A 207 16.03 -6.10 -24.73
C GLU A 207 15.08 -6.67 -25.79
N ILE A 208 14.08 -5.90 -26.21
CA ILE A 208 13.13 -6.29 -27.26
C ILE A 208 13.84 -6.42 -28.61
N ILE A 209 14.58 -5.39 -29.02
CA ILE A 209 15.33 -5.38 -30.29
C ILE A 209 16.44 -6.44 -30.27
N GLY A 210 17.12 -6.62 -29.14
CA GLY A 210 18.16 -7.63 -28.96
C GLY A 210 17.62 -9.05 -29.06
N GLY A 211 16.49 -9.33 -28.41
CA GLY A 211 15.80 -10.62 -28.52
C GLY A 211 15.34 -10.92 -29.94
N LEU A 212 14.78 -9.92 -30.63
CA LEU A 212 14.36 -10.05 -32.03
C LEU A 212 15.56 -10.29 -32.97
N GLY A 213 16.66 -9.58 -32.75
CA GLY A 213 17.91 -9.78 -33.49
C GLY A 213 18.48 -11.18 -33.36
N TRP A 214 18.39 -11.79 -32.17
CA TRP A 214 18.86 -13.16 -31.95
C TRP A 214 18.03 -14.20 -32.70
N LEU A 215 16.69 -14.05 -32.70
CA LEU A 215 15.77 -14.92 -33.44
C LEU A 215 16.02 -14.83 -34.96
N VAL A 216 16.13 -13.61 -35.50
CA VAL A 216 16.40 -13.39 -36.92
C VAL A 216 17.79 -13.91 -37.29
N GLY A 217 18.79 -13.70 -36.44
CA GLY A 217 20.16 -14.18 -36.65
C GLY A 217 20.23 -15.70 -36.77
N LEU A 218 19.63 -16.42 -35.82
CA LEU A 218 19.59 -17.90 -35.87
C LEU A 218 18.82 -18.44 -37.07
N ALA A 219 17.67 -17.83 -37.40
CA ALA A 219 16.90 -18.21 -38.58
C ALA A 219 17.71 -18.00 -39.87
N GLY A 220 18.47 -16.90 -39.97
CA GLY A 220 19.37 -16.63 -41.08
C GLY A 220 20.49 -17.66 -41.22
N ILE A 221 21.11 -18.04 -40.10
CA ILE A 221 22.16 -19.08 -40.07
C ILE A 221 21.59 -20.43 -40.53
N ALA A 222 20.43 -20.83 -40.01
CA ALA A 222 19.76 -22.07 -40.41
C ALA A 222 19.41 -22.08 -41.90
N ALA A 223 18.90 -20.96 -42.43
CA ALA A 223 18.57 -20.81 -43.85
C ALA A 223 19.82 -20.89 -44.74
N TYR A 224 20.94 -20.32 -44.33
CA TYR A 224 22.21 -20.39 -45.05
C TYR A 224 22.70 -21.84 -45.23
N PHE A 225 22.67 -22.63 -44.16
CA PHE A 225 23.05 -24.04 -44.23
C PHE A 225 22.03 -24.89 -45.00
N ALA A 226 20.73 -24.62 -44.86
CA ALA A 226 19.69 -25.29 -45.64
C ALA A 226 19.78 -24.99 -47.15
N ALA A 227 20.25 -23.79 -47.52
CA ALA A 227 20.49 -23.42 -48.92
C ALA A 227 21.69 -24.16 -49.53
N LYS A 228 22.76 -24.38 -48.75
CA LYS A 228 23.93 -25.17 -49.17
C LYS A 228 23.69 -26.68 -49.24
N GLY A 229 22.70 -27.21 -48.52
CA GLY A 229 22.39 -28.64 -48.47
C GLY A 229 21.66 -29.22 -49.69
N LYS A 230 21.23 -28.40 -50.66
CA LYS A 230 20.52 -28.90 -51.86
C LYS A 230 21.51 -29.32 -52.93
N LYS A 231 21.78 -30.63 -53.04
CA LYS A 231 22.39 -31.20 -54.24
C LYS A 231 21.46 -30.97 -55.44
N PRO A 232 21.99 -30.54 -56.61
CA PRO A 232 21.19 -30.45 -57.83
C PRO A 232 20.62 -31.84 -58.11
N ARG A 233 19.29 -31.93 -58.26
CA ARG A 233 18.65 -33.17 -58.70
C ARG A 233 18.93 -33.33 -60.21
N PRO A 234 19.36 -34.51 -60.67
CA PRO A 234 19.50 -34.79 -62.10
C PRO A 234 18.14 -34.74 -62.80
#